data_AF-A0A2M7GTK4-F1
#
_entry.id   AF-A0A2M7GTK4-F1
#
_cell.length_a   1.000
_cell.length_b   1.000
_cell.length_c   1.000
_cell.angle_alpha   90.00
_cell.angle_beta   90.00
_cell.angle_gamma   90.00
#
_symmetry.space_group_name_H-M   'P 1'
#
loop_
_entity.id
_entity.type
_entity.pdbx_description
1 polymer ?
#
loop_
_entity_poly.entity_id
_entity_poly.type
_entity_poly.pdbx_seq_one_letter_code
_entity_poly.pdbx_strand_id
1 'polypeptide(L)'
;VLDEDPSPSAVDDRLLTLEALALQHGASVGAGFAYRSTVDQVGRWAEGLEARGYALAPPSAVMARQQAERSGGPAQSASFDH
;
A
#
# COMPACT_ATOMS: atom_id res chain seq x y z
N VAL A 1 1.04 -3.28 -11.30
CA VAL A 1 0.40 -2.18 -12.06
C VAL A 1 -1.10 -2.32 -11.88
N LEU A 2 -1.84 -1.23 -11.66
CA LEU A 2 -3.27 -1.23 -11.35
C LEU A 2 -4.15 -1.33 -12.59
N ASP A 3 -3.65 -0.90 -13.74
CA ASP A 3 -4.43 -0.67 -14.96
C ASP A 3 -3.77 -1.30 -16.20
N GLU A 4 -3.23 -2.51 -16.01
CA GLU A 4 -2.85 -3.38 -17.12
C GLU A 4 -4.05 -3.65 -18.05
N ASP A 5 -5.24 -3.74 -17.46
CA ASP A 5 -6.53 -3.51 -18.12
C ASP A 5 -7.17 -2.26 -17.47
N PRO A 6 -7.39 -1.16 -18.23
CA PRO A 6 -7.96 0.08 -17.70
C PRO A 6 -9.50 0.04 -17.60
N SER A 7 -10.14 -1.11 -17.81
CA SER A 7 -11.57 -1.27 -17.55
C SER A 7 -11.89 -1.03 -16.06
N PRO A 8 -13.01 -0.35 -15.73
CA PRO A 8 -13.37 -0.04 -14.35
C PRO A 8 -13.32 -1.24 -13.39
N SER A 9 -13.87 -2.39 -13.81
CA SER A 9 -13.91 -3.60 -12.99
C SER A 9 -12.51 -4.20 -12.77
N ALA A 10 -11.65 -4.20 -13.78
CA ALA A 10 -10.29 -4.70 -13.62
C ALA A 10 -9.47 -3.84 -12.65
N VAL A 11 -9.61 -2.50 -12.73
CA VAL A 11 -8.97 -1.59 -11.78
C VAL A 11 -9.48 -1.81 -10.36
N ASP A 12 -10.79 -2.01 -10.18
CA ASP A 12 -11.37 -2.33 -8.86
C ASP A 12 -10.81 -3.63 -8.27
N ASP A 13 -10.69 -4.70 -9.06
CA ASP A 13 -10.11 -5.97 -8.60
C ASP A 13 -8.64 -5.81 -8.17
N ARG A 14 -7.87 -4.96 -8.89
CA ARG A 14 -6.49 -4.65 -8.52
C ARG A 14 -6.40 -3.80 -7.26
N LEU A 15 -7.35 -2.89 -7.04
CA LEU A 15 -7.44 -2.11 -5.80
C LEU A 15 -7.80 -2.97 -4.59
N LEU A 16 -8.71 -3.94 -4.75
CA LEU A 16 -9.00 -4.94 -3.71
C LEU A 16 -7.75 -5.76 -3.37
N THR A 17 -7.00 -6.18 -4.39
CA THR A 17 -5.72 -6.87 -4.19
C THR A 17 -4.72 -5.98 -3.43
N LEU A 18 -4.67 -4.68 -3.75
CA LEU A 18 -3.78 -3.72 -3.10
C LEU A 18 -4.10 -3.55 -1.60
N GLU A 19 -5.39 -3.53 -1.24
CA GLU A 19 -5.86 -3.51 0.16
C GLU A 19 -5.49 -4.78 0.91
N ALA A 20 -5.69 -5.94 0.29
CA ALA A 20 -5.30 -7.22 0.87
C ALA A 20 -3.79 -7.29 1.14
N LEU A 21 -2.96 -6.74 0.25
CA LEU A 21 -1.52 -6.64 0.45
C LEU A 21 -1.17 -5.68 1.59
N ALA A 22 -1.85 -4.53 1.69
CA ALA A 22 -1.65 -3.59 2.79
C ALA A 22 -2.00 -4.21 4.15
N LEU A 23 -3.08 -5.00 4.20
CA LEU A 23 -3.48 -5.70 5.42
C LEU A 23 -2.44 -6.74 5.85
N GLN A 24 -1.88 -7.49 4.91
CA GLN A 24 -0.90 -8.55 5.20
C GLN A 24 0.49 -8.00 5.56
N HIS A 25 0.90 -6.90 4.94
CA HIS A 25 2.27 -6.37 5.05
C HIS A 25 2.36 -5.05 5.84
N GLY A 26 1.23 -4.53 6.32
CA GLY A 26 1.14 -3.24 7.02
C GLY A 26 1.17 -2.02 6.10
N ALA A 27 1.62 -2.16 4.85
CA ALA A 27 1.55 -1.14 3.80
C ALA A 27 1.68 -1.77 2.41
N SER A 28 1.14 -1.11 1.38
CA SER A 28 1.32 -1.50 -0.02
C SER A 28 1.42 -0.27 -0.93
N VAL A 29 1.97 -0.46 -2.14
CA VAL A 29 2.09 0.60 -3.15
C VAL A 29 1.61 0.06 -4.48
N GLY A 30 0.67 0.78 -5.10
CA GLY A 30 0.19 0.55 -6.46
C GLY A 30 0.73 1.62 -7.42
N ALA A 31 0.85 1.27 -8.69
CA ALA A 31 1.21 2.19 -9.76
C ALA A 31 0.35 1.91 -10.99
N GLY A 32 0.02 2.94 -11.75
CA GLY A 32 -0.75 2.83 -12.99
C GLY A 32 -0.53 4.05 -13.88
N PHE A 33 -1.12 4.01 -15.06
CA PHE A 33 -1.18 5.11 -16.00
C PHE A 33 -2.40 6.01 -15.70
N ALA A 34 -2.35 7.25 -16.17
CA ALA A 34 -3.41 8.23 -15.93
C ALA A 34 -4.58 8.10 -16.92
N TYR A 35 -5.06 6.88 -17.17
CA TYR A 35 -6.30 6.70 -17.93
C TYR A 35 -7.47 7.29 -17.14
N ARG A 36 -8.45 7.85 -17.85
CA ARG A 36 -9.60 8.51 -17.22
C ARG A 36 -10.32 7.57 -16.26
N SER A 37 -10.58 6.33 -16.68
CA SER A 37 -11.20 5.30 -15.85
C SER A 37 -10.37 4.98 -14.61
N THR A 38 -9.05 4.81 -14.74
CA THR A 38 -8.15 4.56 -13.61
C THR A 38 -8.23 5.67 -12.57
N VAL A 39 -8.16 6.94 -13.00
CA VAL A 39 -8.23 8.10 -12.10
C VAL A 39 -9.60 8.15 -11.41
N ASP A 40 -10.69 7.94 -12.16
CA ASP A 40 -12.05 7.94 -11.61
C ASP A 40 -12.26 6.82 -10.57
N GLN A 41 -11.74 5.60 -10.82
CA GLN A 41 -11.82 4.48 -9.86
C GLN A 41 -10.98 4.73 -8.61
N VAL A 42 -9.71 5.13 -8.78
CA VAL A 42 -8.80 5.41 -7.65
C VAL A 42 -9.35 6.54 -6.77
N GLY A 43 -9.94 7.58 -7.38
CA GLY A 43 -10.59 8.66 -6.64
C GLY A 43 -11.72 8.15 -5.74
N ARG A 44 -12.68 7.41 -6.32
CA ARG A 44 -13.80 6.83 -5.55
C ARG A 44 -13.34 5.86 -4.48
N TRP A 45 -12.36 5.01 -4.80
CA TRP A 45 -11.78 4.06 -3.86
C TRP A 45 -11.13 4.75 -2.66
N ALA A 46 -10.42 5.86 -2.91
CA ALA A 46 -9.70 6.62 -1.90
C ALA A 46 -10.63 7.30 -0.87
N GLU A 47 -11.81 7.76 -1.30
CA GLU A 47 -12.82 8.38 -0.43
C GLU A 47 -13.25 7.45 0.73
N GLY A 48 -13.24 6.14 0.52
CA GLY A 48 -13.66 5.17 1.53
C GLY A 48 -12.53 4.54 2.36
N LEU A 49 -11.27 4.92 2.14
CA LEU A 49 -10.13 4.24 2.78
C LEU A 49 -10.13 4.35 4.30
N GLU A 50 -10.42 5.53 4.83
CA GLU A 50 -10.41 5.77 6.27
C GLU A 50 -11.46 4.91 6.98
N ALA A 51 -12.66 4.79 6.39
CA ALA A 51 -13.72 3.92 6.89
C ALA A 51 -13.33 2.44 6.89
N ARG A 52 -12.42 2.03 6.00
CA ARG A 52 -11.83 0.67 5.95
C ARG A 52 -10.57 0.51 6.81
N GLY A 53 -10.13 1.56 7.50
CA GLY A 53 -8.96 1.55 8.38
C GLY A 53 -7.62 1.76 7.67
N TYR A 54 -7.63 2.30 6.45
CA TYR A 54 -6.43 2.59 5.68
C TYR A 54 -6.16 4.10 5.62
N ALA A 55 -4.88 4.48 5.61
CA ALA A 55 -4.42 5.84 5.34
C ALA A 55 -3.69 5.88 4.00
N LEU A 56 -4.08 6.82 3.13
CA LEU A 56 -3.36 7.08 1.89
C LEU A 56 -2.10 7.90 2.18
N ALA A 57 -0.95 7.46 1.67
CA ALA A 57 0.33 8.12 1.88
C ALA A 57 1.15 8.20 0.59
N PRO A 58 2.06 9.19 0.46
CA PRO A 58 3.02 9.22 -0.63
C PRO A 58 3.93 7.97 -0.63
N PRO A 59 4.35 7.45 -1.80
CA PRO A 59 5.23 6.28 -1.87
C PRO A 59 6.53 6.42 -1.06
N SER A 60 7.10 7.63 -0.99
CA SER A 60 8.31 7.91 -0.21
C SER A 60 8.13 7.65 1.28
N ALA A 61 6.97 7.98 1.86
CA ALA A 61 6.66 7.72 3.26
C ALA A 61 6.52 6.22 3.53
N VAL A 62 5.89 5.48 2.61
CA VAL A 62 5.78 4.02 2.71
C VAL A 62 7.16 3.36 2.68
N MET A 63 8.05 3.80 1.77
CA MET A 63 9.41 3.26 1.67
C MET A 63 10.25 3.60 2.92
N ALA A 64 10.12 4.82 3.44
CA ALA A 64 10.81 5.22 4.68
C ALA A 64 10.37 4.35 5.87
N ARG A 65 9.06 4.07 5.99
CA ARG A 65 8.53 3.17 7.03
C ARG A 65 9.11 1.76 6.89
N GLN A 66 9.10 1.18 5.70
CA GLN A 66 9.65 -0.16 5.45
C GLN A 66 11.15 -0.24 5.78
N GLN A 67 11.91 0.82 5.52
CA GLN A 67 13.33 0.90 5.87
C GLN A 67 13.54 0.96 7.39
N ALA A 68 12.72 1.73 8.11
CA ALA A 68 12.76 1.79 9.56
C ALA A 68 12.43 0.44 10.19
N GLU A 69 11.41 -0.26 9.69
CA GLU A 69 11.04 -1.62 10.14
C GLU A 69 12.17 -2.63 9.91
N ARG A 70 12.86 -2.57 8.76
CA ARG A 70 14.01 -3.45 8.46
C ARG A 70 15.23 -3.15 9.33
N SER A 71 15.50 -1.87 9.56
CA SER A 71 16.64 -1.42 10.39
C SER A 71 16.39 -1.65 11.88
N GLY A 72 15.12 -1.76 12.29
CA GLY A 72 14.67 -1.98 13.67
C GLY A 72 14.28 -3.43 14.01
N GLY A 73 14.65 -4.43 13.20
CA GLY A 73 14.46 -5.85 13.53
C GLY A 73 15.07 -6.18 14.91
N PRO A 74 14.50 -7.14 15.67
CA PRO A 74 14.67 -7.25 17.12
C PRO A 74 16.14 -7.15 17.48
N ALA A 75 16.47 -6.06 18.17
CA ALA A 75 17.71 -5.95 18.90
C ALA A 75 17.84 -7.25 19.70
N GLN A 76 18.85 -8.03 19.33
CA GLN A 76 19.25 -9.24 20.01
C GLN A 76 19.71 -8.80 21.41
N SER A 77 18.74 -8.65 22.31
CA SER A 77 18.92 -8.59 23.75
C SER A 77 19.32 -9.98 24.18
N ALA A 78 20.62 -10.23 24.30
CA ALA A 78 21.15 -11.24 25.22
C ALA A 78 22.65 -11.01 25.44
N SER A 79 22.97 -10.53 26.64
CA SER A 79 24.19 -10.75 27.42
C SER A 79 25.50 -10.94 26.67
N PHE A 80 26.39 -9.96 26.84
CA PHE A 80 27.78 -10.25 27.16
C PHE A 80 28.06 -9.71 28.56
N ASP A 81 27.73 -10.54 29.56
CA ASP A 81 28.34 -10.48 30.89
C ASP A 81 29.64 -11.31 30.80
N HIS A 82 30.79 -10.62 30.84
CA HIS A 82 32.05 -11.13 31.38
C HIS A 82 32.94 -9.95 31.78
#